data_AF-A0A7J4S9K2-F1
#
_entry.id   AF-A0A7J4S9K2-F1
#
_cell.length_a   1.000
_cell.length_b   1.000
_cell.length_c   1.000
_cell.angle_alpha   90.00
_cell.angle_beta   90.00
_cell.angle_gamma   90.00
#
_symmetry.space_group_name_H-M   'P 1'
#
loop_
_entity.id
_entity.type
_entity.pdbx_description
1 polymer ?
#
loop_
_entity_poly.entity_id
_entity_poly.type
_entity_poly.pdbx_seq_one_letter_code
_entity_poly.pdbx_strand_id
1 'polypeptide(L)'
;MVSEQQSGSSTGSPFKKWFMRQYWRVQQSQTIISMAFWVTTLTLLIWPYVRWRFENESSFAGISTTYFGLLGIGVTVIILVLVVGVVYDVTFGLWREHMTIIGERNPFQTYQISPNFAIILLQTNLILKKIAEDDEDIQRHCEFVDRWFRWNVDTEIFARAMAGWENIMEDDDPYLPNLTDEERAKLAQTVRDLSQH
;
A
#
# COMPACT_ATOMS: atom_id res chain seq x y z
N MET A 1 -3.94 20.15 -47.27
CA MET A 1 -4.11 21.14 -46.19
C MET A 1 -5.20 20.65 -45.27
N VAL A 2 -4.83 19.80 -44.31
CA VAL A 2 -5.51 19.64 -43.02
C VAL A 2 -4.38 19.37 -42.04
N SER A 3 -4.31 20.24 -41.04
CA SER A 3 -3.22 20.48 -40.11
C SER A 3 -2.98 19.30 -39.16
N GLU A 4 -1.73 18.83 -39.09
CA GLU A 4 -1.19 18.09 -37.95
C GLU A 4 -1.34 18.96 -36.70
N GLN A 5 -2.33 18.66 -35.88
CA GLN A 5 -2.43 19.19 -34.53
C GLN A 5 -1.45 18.40 -33.67
N GLN A 6 -0.27 18.99 -33.45
CA GLN A 6 0.69 18.58 -32.43
C GLN A 6 -0.05 18.39 -31.10
N SER A 7 -0.10 17.14 -30.64
CA SER A 7 -0.49 16.79 -29.29
C SER A 7 0.52 17.42 -28.33
N GLY A 8 0.12 18.56 -27.74
CA GLY A 8 0.75 19.11 -26.56
C GLY A 8 0.56 18.14 -25.40
N SER A 9 1.40 17.09 -25.35
CA SER A 9 1.62 16.32 -24.14
C SER A 9 2.08 17.29 -23.06
N SER A 10 1.28 17.45 -22.01
CA SER A 10 1.69 18.19 -20.83
C SER A 10 2.70 17.32 -20.07
N THR A 11 3.93 17.28 -20.60
CA THR A 11 5.08 16.62 -20.00
C THR A 11 5.34 17.30 -18.66
N GLY A 12 4.76 16.78 -17.58
CA GLY A 12 5.07 17.23 -16.23
C GLY A 12 6.59 17.26 -16.08
N SER A 13 7.15 18.46 -15.88
CA SER A 13 8.58 18.72 -15.98
C SER A 13 9.38 17.61 -15.29
N PRO A 14 10.39 17.00 -15.95
CA PRO A 14 11.20 15.95 -15.34
C PRO A 14 11.83 16.40 -14.01
N PHE A 15 12.09 17.70 -13.88
CA PHE A 15 12.50 18.34 -12.63
C PHE A 15 11.42 18.27 -11.55
N LYS A 16 10.16 18.61 -11.88
CA LYS A 16 9.02 18.46 -10.95
C LYS A 16 8.84 17.01 -10.54
N LYS A 17 8.93 16.06 -11.47
CA LYS A 17 8.85 14.61 -11.17
C LYS A 17 9.97 14.17 -10.23
N TRP A 18 11.21 14.61 -10.45
CA TRP A 18 12.35 14.31 -9.58
C TRP A 18 12.18 14.93 -8.19
N PHE A 19 11.78 16.20 -8.11
CA PHE A 19 11.56 16.91 -6.86
C PHE A 19 10.46 16.24 -6.03
N MET A 20 9.34 15.86 -6.67
CA MET A 20 8.26 15.13 -6.00
C MET A 20 8.74 13.78 -5.44
N ARG A 21 9.63 13.07 -6.15
CA ARG A 21 10.24 11.84 -5.62
C ARG A 21 11.13 12.09 -4.41
N GLN A 22 11.93 13.16 -4.40
CA GLN A 22 12.75 13.50 -3.24
C GLN A 22 11.89 13.95 -2.06
N TYR A 23 10.89 14.80 -2.32
CA TYR A 23 9.91 15.22 -1.32
C TYR A 23 9.26 14.00 -0.65
N TRP A 24 8.82 13.04 -1.45
CA TRP A 24 8.21 11.81 -0.95
C TRP A 24 9.18 10.97 -0.09
N ARG A 25 10.45 10.84 -0.50
CA ARG A 25 11.48 10.14 0.29
C ARG A 25 11.74 10.83 1.64
N VAL A 26 11.78 12.16 1.65
CA VAL A 26 11.93 12.95 2.88
C VAL A 26 10.72 12.77 3.79
N GLN A 27 9.51 12.78 3.23
CA GLN A 27 8.29 12.56 3.99
C GLN A 27 8.26 11.17 4.63
N GLN A 28 8.71 10.13 3.92
CA GLN A 28 8.82 8.79 4.48
C GLN A 28 9.90 8.67 5.57
N SER A 29 11.03 9.38 5.43
CA SER A 29 12.13 9.31 6.40
C SER A 29 11.96 10.26 7.59
N GLN A 30 10.99 11.18 7.54
CA GLN A 30 10.74 12.18 8.58
C GLN A 30 10.65 11.58 9.99
N THR A 31 9.91 10.49 10.16
CA THR A 31 9.73 9.85 11.47
C THR A 31 11.02 9.24 11.99
N ILE A 32 11.82 8.62 11.10
CA ILE A 32 13.10 8.01 11.46
C ILE A 32 14.11 9.08 11.88
N ILE A 33 14.21 10.15 11.09
CA ILE A 33 15.11 11.27 11.35
C ILE A 33 14.72 11.96 12.66
N SER A 34 13.43 12.22 12.87
CA SER A 34 12.90 12.80 14.10
C SER A 34 13.23 11.94 15.32
N MET A 35 13.02 10.63 15.24
CA MET A 35 13.33 9.70 16.33
C MET A 35 14.83 9.70 16.66
N ALA A 36 15.69 9.61 15.65
CA ALA A 36 17.14 9.65 15.84
C ALA A 36 17.60 10.99 16.46
N PHE A 37 17.03 12.10 16.01
CA PHE A 37 17.29 13.42 16.55
C PHE A 37 16.89 13.53 18.03
N TRP A 38 15.69 13.08 18.40
CA TRP A 38 15.21 13.14 19.78
C TRP A 38 16.02 12.23 20.71
N VAL A 39 16.34 11.00 20.30
CA VAL A 39 17.19 10.10 21.10
C VAL A 39 18.56 10.72 21.33
N THR A 40 19.18 11.26 20.28
CA THR A 40 20.50 11.92 20.38
C THR A 40 20.44 13.13 21.30
N THR A 41 19.41 13.97 21.15
CA THR A 41 19.23 15.18 21.95
C THR A 41 19.04 14.86 23.43
N LEU A 42 18.18 13.89 23.76
CA LEU A 42 17.98 13.43 25.14
C LEU A 42 19.25 12.82 25.73
N THR A 43 19.96 12.01 24.94
CA THR A 43 21.24 11.41 25.35
C THR A 43 22.27 12.48 25.73
N LEU A 44 22.45 13.49 24.88
CA LEU A 44 23.39 14.58 25.11
C LEU A 44 22.97 15.49 26.26
N LEU A 45 21.66 15.69 26.46
CA LEU A 45 21.13 16.48 27.57
C LEU A 45 21.31 15.78 28.92
N ILE A 46 21.22 14.44 28.94
CA ILE A 46 21.39 13.63 30.16
C ILE A 46 22.87 13.43 30.50
N TRP A 47 23.76 13.34 29.49
CA TRP A 47 25.20 13.12 29.67
C TRP A 47 25.87 13.95 30.79
N PRO A 48 25.72 15.29 30.86
CA PRO A 48 26.38 16.09 31.91
C PRO A 48 25.98 15.70 33.34
N TYR A 49 24.78 15.11 33.53
CA TYR A 49 24.30 14.66 34.84
C TYR A 49 24.85 13.30 35.25
N VAL A 50 25.32 12.49 34.30
CA VAL A 50 25.76 11.11 34.54
C VAL A 50 27.28 10.94 34.32
N ARG A 51 27.94 11.94 33.70
CA ARG A 51 29.38 11.91 33.37
C ARG A 51 30.28 11.55 34.56
N TRP A 52 29.91 11.97 35.77
CA TRP A 52 30.66 11.71 37.01
C TRP A 52 30.88 10.23 37.28
N ARG A 53 30.00 9.36 36.76
CA ARG A 53 30.10 7.91 36.95
C ARG A 53 31.20 7.27 36.10
N PHE A 54 31.67 7.98 35.07
CA PHE A 54 32.60 7.50 34.05
C PHE A 54 33.97 8.21 34.08
N GLU A 55 34.20 9.11 35.04
CA GLU A 55 35.46 9.87 35.16
C GLU A 55 36.67 9.00 35.56
N ASN A 56 36.44 7.78 36.08
CA ASN A 56 37.49 6.95 36.69
C ASN A 56 38.04 5.81 35.80
N GLU A 57 37.51 5.58 34.60
CA GLU A 57 37.98 4.49 33.72
C GLU A 57 38.55 5.05 32.41
N SER A 58 39.87 4.93 32.24
CA SER A 58 40.64 5.57 31.16
C SER A 58 40.44 4.94 29.78
N SER A 59 40.01 3.69 29.69
CA SER A 59 39.49 3.06 28.46
C SER A 59 39.00 1.65 28.77
N PHE A 60 37.87 1.26 28.20
CA PHE A 60 37.42 -0.14 28.19
C PHE A 60 37.51 -0.65 26.75
N ALA A 61 38.18 -1.78 26.52
CA ALA A 61 38.39 -2.35 25.18
C ALA A 61 39.00 -1.39 24.13
N GLY A 62 39.85 -0.44 24.55
CA GLY A 62 40.50 0.54 23.65
C GLY A 62 39.62 1.70 23.19
N ILE A 63 38.36 1.77 23.65
CA ILE A 63 37.44 2.86 23.39
C ILE A 63 37.24 3.65 24.70
N SER A 64 37.15 4.99 24.60
CA SER A 64 36.85 5.82 25.77
C SER A 64 35.51 5.44 26.39
N THR A 65 35.49 5.25 27.70
CA THR A 65 34.32 4.92 28.52
C THR A 65 33.16 5.90 28.29
N THR A 66 33.46 7.12 27.87
CA THR A 66 32.50 8.14 27.40
C THR A 66 31.56 7.62 26.31
N TYR A 67 32.08 6.94 25.28
CA TYR A 67 31.25 6.44 24.17
C TYR A 67 30.33 5.32 24.61
N PHE A 68 30.80 4.45 25.51
CA PHE A 68 29.95 3.41 26.11
C PHE A 68 28.88 4.02 27.01
N GLY A 69 29.20 5.06 27.78
CA GLY A 69 28.23 5.79 28.59
C GLY A 69 27.15 6.47 27.76
N LEU A 70 27.54 7.14 26.67
CA LEU A 70 26.61 7.76 25.72
C LEU A 70 25.72 6.71 25.04
N LEU A 71 26.29 5.60 24.58
CA LEU A 71 25.55 4.49 23.99
C LEU A 71 24.55 3.90 25.00
N GLY A 72 24.98 3.67 26.25
CA GLY A 72 24.14 3.12 27.30
C GLY A 72 22.94 4.02 27.64
N ILE A 73 23.16 5.33 27.73
CA ILE A 73 22.07 6.30 27.91
C ILE A 73 21.13 6.27 26.71
N GLY A 74 21.65 6.29 25.48
CA GLY A 74 20.84 6.25 24.27
C GLY A 74 19.97 4.99 24.17
N VAL A 75 20.54 3.82 24.47
CA VAL A 75 19.79 2.55 24.53
C VAL A 75 18.71 2.60 25.62
N THR A 76 19.01 3.14 26.79
CA THR A 76 18.04 3.28 27.89
C THR A 76 16.87 4.18 27.50
N VAL A 77 17.14 5.31 26.83
CA VAL A 77 16.10 6.21 26.31
C VAL A 77 15.22 5.49 25.30
N ILE A 78 15.80 4.75 24.36
CA ILE A 78 15.04 3.96 23.38
C ILE A 78 14.13 2.95 24.08
N ILE A 79 14.66 2.19 25.06
CA ILE A 79 13.86 1.22 25.82
C ILE A 79 12.71 1.90 26.56
N LEU A 80 12.94 3.03 27.22
CA LEU A 80 11.88 3.77 27.90
C LEU A 80 10.79 4.24 26.93
N VAL A 81 11.17 4.80 25.78
CA VAL A 81 10.21 5.21 24.74
C VAL A 81 9.41 4.02 24.23
N LEU A 82 10.06 2.87 24.00
CA LEU A 82 9.36 1.65 23.59
C LEU A 82 8.39 1.15 24.67
N VAL A 83 8.78 1.15 25.95
CA VAL A 83 7.91 0.76 27.06
C VAL A 83 6.69 1.67 27.14
N VAL A 84 6.87 2.99 27.04
CA VAL A 84 5.76 3.96 26.99
C VAL A 84 4.87 3.68 25.79
N GLY A 85 5.45 3.42 24.61
CA GLY A 85 4.70 3.07 23.40
C GLY A 85 3.87 1.79 23.56
N VAL A 86 4.43 0.75 24.16
CA VAL A 86 3.72 -0.52 24.44
C VAL A 86 2.60 -0.29 25.45
N VAL A 87 2.84 0.43 26.55
CA VAL A 87 1.81 0.74 27.54
C VAL A 87 0.68 1.54 26.90
N TYR A 88 1.02 2.52 26.06
CA TYR A 88 0.05 3.33 25.33
C TYR A 88 -0.78 2.48 24.37
N ASP A 89 -0.15 1.58 23.61
CA ASP A 89 -0.86 0.71 22.67
C ASP A 89 -1.77 -0.31 23.37
N VAL A 90 -1.29 -0.95 24.44
CA VAL A 90 -2.06 -1.94 25.21
C VAL A 90 -3.24 -1.29 25.95
N THR A 91 -3.06 -0.07 26.46
CA THR A 91 -4.10 0.62 27.25
C THR A 91 -5.15 1.27 26.37
N PHE A 92 -4.74 1.92 25.29
CA PHE A 92 -5.65 2.68 24.42
C PHE A 92 -6.14 1.89 23.21
N GLY A 93 -5.55 0.72 22.91
CA GLY A 93 -5.98 -0.11 21.78
C GLY A 93 -5.87 0.56 20.41
N LEU A 94 -5.16 1.70 20.32
CA LEU A 94 -5.17 2.61 19.19
C LEU A 94 -4.72 1.93 17.89
N TRP A 95 -3.77 1.01 17.98
CA TRP A 95 -3.32 0.23 16.81
C TRP A 95 -4.45 -0.60 16.22
N ARG A 96 -5.24 -1.28 17.05
CA ARG A 96 -6.34 -2.13 16.56
C ARG A 96 -7.39 -1.28 15.88
N GLU A 97 -7.79 -0.17 16.50
CA GLU A 97 -8.75 0.77 15.91
C GLU A 97 -8.22 1.37 14.60
N HIS A 98 -6.95 1.75 14.57
CA HIS A 98 -6.31 2.26 13.36
C HIS A 98 -6.29 1.22 12.22
N MET A 99 -5.95 -0.03 12.52
CA MET A 99 -5.98 -1.13 11.55
C MET A 99 -7.40 -1.42 11.06
N THR A 100 -8.39 -1.35 11.94
CA THR A 100 -9.81 -1.47 11.58
C THR A 100 -10.22 -0.36 10.62
N ILE A 101 -9.88 0.90 10.92
CA ILE A 101 -10.18 2.05 10.03
C ILE A 101 -9.50 1.87 8.67
N ILE A 102 -8.25 1.40 8.63
CA ILE A 102 -7.57 1.10 7.37
C ILE A 102 -8.31 0.01 6.59
N GLY A 103 -8.75 -1.04 7.29
CA GLY A 103 -9.55 -2.13 6.70
C GLY A 103 -10.88 -1.64 6.15
N GLU A 104 -11.64 -0.86 6.92
CA GLU A 104 -12.93 -0.29 6.53
C GLU A 104 -12.82 0.67 5.34
N ARG A 105 -11.73 1.44 5.27
CA ARG A 105 -11.45 2.33 4.15
C ARG A 105 -10.98 1.59 2.90
N ASN A 106 -10.53 0.34 3.04
CA ASN A 106 -10.13 -0.46 1.90
C ASN A 106 -11.38 -1.00 1.19
N PRO A 107 -11.68 -0.53 -0.04
CA PRO A 107 -12.87 -0.96 -0.73
C PRO A 107 -12.86 -2.47 -1.03
N PHE A 108 -11.67 -3.09 -1.19
CA PHE A 108 -11.53 -4.53 -1.45
C PHE A 108 -11.79 -5.43 -0.24
N GLN A 109 -11.80 -4.86 0.97
CA GLN A 109 -12.12 -5.58 2.20
C GLN A 109 -13.60 -5.50 2.54
N THR A 110 -14.35 -4.61 1.89
CA THR A 110 -15.73 -4.28 2.24
C THR A 110 -16.73 -4.69 1.16
N TYR A 111 -16.57 -4.21 -0.08
CA TYR A 111 -17.58 -4.40 -1.13
C TYR A 111 -17.03 -4.60 -2.55
N GLN A 112 -15.80 -4.19 -2.84
CA GLN A 112 -15.13 -4.44 -4.12
C GLN A 112 -14.41 -5.78 -4.12
N ILE A 113 -14.41 -6.44 -5.27
CA ILE A 113 -13.62 -7.63 -5.52
C ILE A 113 -12.30 -7.20 -6.17
N SER A 114 -11.17 -7.64 -5.63
CA SER A 114 -9.88 -7.44 -6.30
C SER A 114 -9.89 -8.13 -7.68
N PRO A 115 -9.30 -7.55 -8.74
CA PRO A 115 -9.38 -8.11 -10.10
C PRO A 115 -8.93 -9.58 -10.20
N ASN A 116 -7.85 -9.95 -9.52
CA ASN A 116 -7.37 -11.34 -9.48
C ASN A 116 -8.43 -12.29 -8.88
N PHE A 117 -9.08 -11.88 -7.78
CA PHE A 117 -10.13 -12.70 -7.16
C PHE A 117 -11.39 -12.75 -8.02
N ALA A 118 -11.68 -11.69 -8.78
CA ALA A 118 -12.82 -11.65 -9.69
C ALA A 118 -12.70 -12.72 -10.79
N ILE A 119 -11.51 -12.93 -11.37
CA ILE A 119 -11.28 -13.97 -12.38
C ILE A 119 -11.47 -15.38 -11.79
N ILE A 120 -10.94 -15.63 -10.59
CA ILE A 120 -11.10 -16.92 -9.90
C ILE A 120 -12.58 -17.18 -9.59
N LEU A 121 -13.28 -16.17 -9.10
CA LEU A 121 -14.71 -16.24 -8.78
C LEU A 121 -15.55 -16.49 -10.04
N LEU A 122 -15.24 -15.81 -11.14
CA LEU A 122 -15.86 -16.02 -12.45
C LEU A 122 -15.71 -17.47 -12.92
N GLN A 123 -14.48 -17.99 -12.92
CA GLN A 123 -14.20 -19.37 -13.33
C GLN A 123 -14.96 -20.38 -12.46
N THR A 124 -14.95 -20.16 -11.14
CA THR A 124 -15.67 -21.04 -10.20
C THR A 124 -17.17 -20.99 -10.44
N ASN A 125 -17.73 -19.79 -10.68
CA ASN A 125 -19.15 -19.61 -10.93
C ASN A 125 -19.61 -20.29 -12.23
N LEU A 126 -18.80 -20.18 -13.29
CA LEU A 126 -19.03 -20.87 -14.57
C LEU A 126 -19.04 -22.39 -14.43
N ILE A 127 -18.13 -22.93 -13.63
CA ILE A 127 -18.07 -24.37 -13.34
C ILE A 127 -19.32 -24.78 -12.55
N LEU A 128 -19.68 -24.02 -11.52
CA LEU A 128 -20.84 -24.33 -10.67
C LEU A 128 -22.14 -24.31 -11.47
N LYS A 129 -22.35 -23.30 -12.34
CA LYS A 129 -23.51 -23.23 -13.23
C LYS A 129 -23.67 -24.46 -14.12
N LYS A 130 -22.56 -25.02 -14.62
CA LYS A 130 -22.57 -26.21 -15.48
C LYS A 130 -22.80 -27.51 -14.71
N ILE A 131 -22.34 -27.59 -13.47
CA ILE A 131 -22.47 -28.81 -12.66
C ILE A 131 -23.86 -28.93 -12.04
N ALA A 132 -24.48 -27.80 -11.69
CA ALA A 132 -25.75 -27.73 -10.99
C ALA A 132 -26.82 -27.00 -11.83
N GLU A 133 -26.94 -27.38 -13.11
CA GLU A 133 -27.87 -26.73 -14.05
C GLU A 133 -29.34 -26.85 -13.60
N ASP A 134 -29.70 -27.98 -12.98
CA ASP A 134 -31.07 -28.28 -12.54
C ASP A 134 -31.44 -27.76 -11.14
N ASP A 135 -30.50 -27.14 -10.41
CA ASP A 135 -30.72 -26.65 -9.04
C ASP A 135 -31.01 -25.14 -9.04
N GLU A 136 -32.28 -24.79 -8.85
CA GLU A 136 -32.75 -23.40 -8.88
C GLU A 136 -32.07 -22.50 -7.81
N ASP A 137 -31.78 -23.04 -6.63
CA ASP A 137 -31.13 -22.27 -5.55
C ASP A 137 -29.67 -21.97 -5.89
N ILE A 138 -28.97 -22.94 -6.50
CA ILE A 138 -27.60 -22.75 -6.96
C ILE A 138 -27.56 -21.77 -8.15
N GLN A 139 -28.48 -21.89 -9.12
CA GLN A 139 -28.55 -20.94 -10.22
C GLN A 139 -28.77 -19.51 -9.74
N ARG A 140 -29.67 -19.31 -8.76
CA ARG A 140 -29.89 -18.00 -8.13
C ARG A 140 -28.64 -17.44 -7.47
N HIS A 141 -27.85 -18.27 -6.78
CA HIS A 141 -26.57 -17.86 -6.22
C HIS A 141 -25.59 -17.44 -7.32
N CYS A 142 -25.48 -18.25 -8.38
CA CYS A 142 -24.58 -17.97 -9.48
C CYS A 142 -24.95 -16.67 -10.22
N GLU A 143 -26.23 -16.37 -10.40
CA GLU A 143 -26.68 -15.09 -10.95
C GLU A 143 -26.33 -13.89 -10.06
N PHE A 144 -26.39 -14.05 -8.73
CA PHE A 144 -25.95 -13.00 -7.81
C PHE A 144 -24.46 -12.70 -7.99
N VAL A 145 -23.63 -13.75 -8.05
CA VAL A 145 -22.18 -13.62 -8.26
C VAL A 145 -21.88 -12.95 -9.60
N ASP A 146 -22.61 -13.27 -10.67
CA ASP A 146 -22.43 -12.63 -11.98
C ASP A 146 -22.74 -11.14 -11.97
N ARG A 147 -23.83 -10.72 -11.31
CA ARG A 147 -24.15 -9.30 -11.15
C ARG A 147 -23.07 -8.57 -10.37
N TRP A 148 -22.53 -9.19 -9.32
CA TRP A 148 -21.46 -8.60 -8.53
C TRP A 148 -20.15 -8.51 -9.32
N PHE A 149 -19.82 -9.53 -10.12
CA PHE A 149 -18.68 -9.50 -11.03
C PHE A 149 -18.80 -8.35 -12.04
N ARG A 150 -19.94 -8.23 -12.74
CA ARG A 150 -20.20 -7.15 -13.70
C ARG A 150 -20.03 -5.76 -13.11
N TRP A 151 -20.51 -5.56 -11.88
CA TRP A 151 -20.34 -4.27 -11.19
C TRP A 151 -18.85 -3.95 -10.91
N ASN A 152 -18.04 -4.96 -10.58
CA ASN A 152 -16.60 -4.76 -10.34
C ASN A 152 -15.80 -4.51 -11.62
N VAL A 153 -16.19 -5.12 -12.74
CA VAL A 153 -15.55 -4.90 -14.05
C VAL A 153 -15.64 -3.44 -14.49
N ASP A 154 -16.71 -2.74 -14.13
CA ASP A 154 -16.89 -1.32 -14.49
C ASP A 154 -16.00 -0.35 -13.69
N THR A 155 -15.17 -0.86 -12.76
CA THR A 155 -14.28 -0.03 -11.95
C THR A 155 -12.96 0.26 -12.66
N GLU A 156 -12.44 1.48 -12.47
CA GLU A 156 -11.14 1.89 -13.03
C GLU A 156 -10.00 0.95 -12.61
N ILE A 157 -10.06 0.41 -11.39
CA ILE A 157 -9.08 -0.54 -10.86
C ILE A 157 -9.04 -1.81 -11.71
N PHE A 158 -10.20 -2.34 -12.10
CA PHE A 158 -10.28 -3.52 -12.94
C PHE A 158 -9.70 -3.25 -14.33
N ALA A 159 -10.02 -2.11 -14.92
CA ALA A 159 -9.42 -1.68 -16.19
C ALA A 159 -7.90 -1.51 -16.11
N ARG A 160 -7.36 -0.97 -15.01
CA ARG A 160 -5.90 -0.90 -14.80
C ARG A 160 -5.25 -2.28 -14.67
N ALA A 161 -5.93 -3.23 -14.02
CA ALA A 161 -5.43 -4.59 -13.91
C ALA A 161 -5.43 -5.31 -15.27
N MET A 162 -6.50 -5.14 -16.05
CA MET A 162 -6.59 -5.60 -17.44
C MET A 162 -5.46 -5.05 -18.31
N ALA A 163 -5.21 -3.74 -18.27
CA ALA A 163 -4.07 -3.12 -18.97
C ALA A 163 -2.73 -3.73 -18.52
N GLY A 164 -2.59 -4.02 -17.22
CA GLY A 164 -1.40 -4.69 -16.70
C GLY A 164 -1.25 -6.12 -17.22
N TRP A 165 -2.34 -6.87 -17.30
CA TRP A 165 -2.35 -8.24 -17.81
C TRP A 165 -2.06 -8.29 -19.32
N GLU A 166 -2.66 -7.41 -20.13
CA GLU A 166 -2.35 -7.30 -21.57
C GLU A 166 -0.86 -7.06 -21.79
N ASN A 167 -0.25 -6.15 -21.04
CA ASN A 167 1.19 -5.86 -21.14
C ASN A 167 2.08 -7.02 -20.69
N ILE A 168 1.63 -7.85 -19.75
CA ILE A 168 2.43 -8.96 -19.20
C ILE A 168 2.25 -10.24 -20.02
N MET A 169 1.01 -10.54 -20.41
CA MET A 169 0.63 -11.77 -21.09
C MET A 169 0.73 -11.64 -22.61
N GLU A 170 0.83 -10.42 -23.14
CA GLU A 170 0.86 -10.12 -24.59
C GLU A 170 -0.35 -10.73 -25.34
N ASP A 171 -1.49 -10.84 -24.65
CA ASP A 171 -2.74 -11.41 -25.15
C ASP A 171 -3.92 -10.51 -24.75
N ASP A 172 -4.99 -10.55 -25.55
CA ASP A 172 -6.00 -9.50 -25.63
C ASP A 172 -7.01 -9.49 -24.46
N ASP A 173 -7.25 -10.61 -23.74
CA ASP A 173 -8.19 -10.65 -22.59
C ASP A 173 -8.18 -12.04 -21.92
N PRO A 174 -8.23 -12.18 -20.58
CA PRO A 174 -8.76 -13.38 -19.93
C PRO A 174 -10.25 -13.58 -20.29
N TYR A 175 -10.56 -14.24 -21.42
CA TYR A 175 -11.92 -14.59 -21.89
C TYR A 175 -13.05 -14.42 -20.86
N LEU A 176 -13.85 -13.37 -21.01
CA LEU A 176 -14.91 -12.95 -20.07
C LEU A 176 -16.33 -13.26 -20.61
N PRO A 177 -16.81 -14.51 -20.54
CA PRO A 177 -18.07 -14.93 -21.15
C PRO A 177 -19.31 -14.34 -20.47
N ASN A 178 -19.20 -13.90 -19.22
CA ASN A 178 -20.35 -13.43 -18.45
C ASN A 178 -20.68 -11.96 -18.75
N LEU A 179 -19.85 -11.30 -19.56
CA LEU A 179 -20.08 -9.95 -20.07
C LEU A 179 -20.76 -9.99 -21.43
N THR A 180 -21.61 -8.99 -21.72
CA THR A 180 -22.13 -8.76 -23.07
C THR A 180 -21.04 -8.15 -23.97
N ASP A 181 -21.26 -8.17 -25.28
CA ASP A 181 -20.33 -7.52 -26.23
C ASP A 181 -20.20 -6.01 -25.97
N GLU A 182 -21.28 -5.36 -25.56
CA GLU A 182 -21.28 -3.94 -25.18
C GLU A 182 -20.45 -3.69 -23.90
N GLU A 183 -20.62 -4.53 -22.88
CA GLU A 183 -19.85 -4.46 -21.62
C GLU A 183 -18.35 -4.69 -21.87
N ARG A 184 -17.99 -5.66 -22.72
CA ARG A 184 -16.59 -5.89 -23.14
C ARG A 184 -16.02 -4.70 -23.92
N ALA A 185 -16.78 -4.15 -24.86
CA ALA A 185 -16.35 -2.98 -25.64
C ALA A 185 -16.12 -1.74 -24.74
N LYS A 186 -16.98 -1.54 -23.74
CA LYS A 186 -16.84 -0.46 -22.74
C LYS A 186 -15.58 -0.65 -21.89
N LEU A 187 -15.31 -1.86 -21.42
CA LEU A 187 -14.09 -2.19 -20.67
C LEU A 187 -12.84 -1.92 -21.52
N ALA A 188 -12.80 -2.44 -22.74
CA ALA A 188 -11.68 -2.23 -23.67
C ALA A 188 -11.45 -0.75 -23.97
N GLN A 189 -12.52 0.04 -24.11
CA GLN A 189 -12.39 1.49 -24.26
C GLN A 189 -11.77 2.14 -23.03
N THR A 190 -12.21 1.77 -21.83
CA THR A 190 -11.69 2.30 -20.56
C THR A 190 -10.21 1.94 -20.37
N VAL A 191 -9.81 0.72 -20.72
CA VAL A 191 -8.40 0.27 -20.75
C VAL A 191 -7.57 1.15 -21.69
N ARG A 192 -8.07 1.41 -22.90
CA ARG A 192 -7.40 2.28 -23.89
C ARG A 192 -7.29 3.73 -23.43
N ASP A 193 -8.32 4.27 -22.78
CA ASP A 193 -8.28 5.63 -22.25
C ASP A 193 -7.25 5.76 -21.12
N LEU A 194 -7.08 4.71 -20.31
CA LEU A 194 -6.08 4.65 -19.24
C LEU A 194 -4.65 4.49 -19.74
N SER A 195 -4.42 3.77 -20.84
CA SER A 195 -3.08 3.57 -21.41
C SER A 195 -2.54 4.78 -22.17
N GLN A 196 -3.39 5.79 -22.44
CA GLN A 196 -3.01 7.05 -23.09
C GLN A 196 -2.55 8.15 -22.10
N HIS A 197 -2.66 7.93 -20.78
CA HIS A 197 -2.29 8.87 -19.71
C HIS A 197 -1.05 8.44 -18.93
#